data_AF-A0A3D4NEC4-F1
#
_entry.id   AF-A0A3D4NEC4-F1
#
_cell.length_a   1.000
_cell.length_b   1.000
_cell.length_c   1.000
_cell.angle_alpha   90.00
_cell.angle_beta   90.00
_cell.angle_gamma   90.00
#
_symmetry.space_group_name_H-M   'P 1'
#
loop_
_entity.id
_entity.type
_entity.pdbx_description
1 polymer ?
#
loop_
_entity_poly.entity_id
_entity_poly.type
_entity_poly.pdbx_seq_one_letter_code
_entity_poly.pdbx_strand_id
1 'polypeptide(L)'
;MSYEMQGAREVIRLSNGATYIERQVLALESSIDQNPSLAFDLSKSLIESVCKTILIDRSQPINDDFDLPQLFKMTINCLRLLPDNKTIDANLRSSLLKTNSGLSTTIQGLCELRNNEGFASHGKDGYFQMLEPIQARLAAQAADSIVYFLYSVHKGYTYVPNSSRLRYEDNQSFNEFIDETHELINIFEYTFVPSDVLFNVDMEAYKDKLSIYNQESDSGE
;
A
#
# COMPACT_ATOMS: atom_id res chain seq x y z
N MET A 1 -12.69 -20.16 15.83
CA MET A 1 -12.70 -19.39 14.59
C MET A 1 -11.24 -19.25 14.17
N SER A 2 -10.87 -19.81 13.02
CA SER A 2 -9.51 -19.66 12.48
C SER A 2 -9.24 -18.18 12.18
N TYR A 3 -8.02 -17.73 12.39
CA TYR A 3 -7.64 -16.35 12.07
C TYR A 3 -7.54 -16.17 10.55
N GLU A 4 -7.97 -15.00 10.07
CA GLU A 4 -7.85 -14.60 8.67
C GLU A 4 -7.16 -13.23 8.59
N MET A 5 -6.25 -13.10 7.64
CA MET A 5 -5.47 -11.90 7.38
C MET A 5 -6.27 -10.96 6.46
N GLN A 6 -7.22 -10.23 7.03
CA GLN A 6 -8.18 -9.43 6.26
C GLN A 6 -7.52 -8.44 5.29
N GLY A 7 -6.41 -7.83 5.72
CA GLY A 7 -5.65 -6.89 4.89
C GLY A 7 -4.96 -7.58 3.71
N ALA A 8 -4.28 -8.70 3.94
CA ALA A 8 -3.61 -9.47 2.91
C ALA A 8 -4.62 -10.12 1.95
N ARG A 9 -5.83 -10.47 2.42
CA ARG A 9 -6.95 -10.90 1.54
C ARG A 9 -7.42 -9.78 0.61
N GLU A 10 -7.39 -8.52 1.04
CA GLU A 10 -7.62 -7.37 0.15
C GLU A 10 -6.50 -7.22 -0.87
N VAL A 11 -5.23 -7.42 -0.47
CA VAL A 11 -4.10 -7.43 -1.42
C VAL A 11 -4.27 -8.48 -2.52
N ILE A 12 -4.77 -9.67 -2.20
CA ILE A 12 -5.06 -10.70 -3.22
C ILE A 12 -6.10 -10.18 -4.24
N ARG A 13 -7.14 -9.48 -3.78
CA ARG A 13 -8.14 -8.87 -4.66
C ARG A 13 -7.54 -7.78 -5.54
N LEU A 14 -6.75 -6.88 -4.96
CA LEU A 14 -6.14 -5.74 -5.66
C LEU A 14 -4.98 -6.12 -6.60
N SER A 15 -4.42 -7.32 -6.45
CA SER A 15 -3.23 -7.76 -7.21
C SER A 15 -3.55 -8.52 -8.49
N ASN A 16 -4.83 -8.75 -8.81
CA ASN A 16 -5.30 -9.33 -10.07
C ASN A 16 -4.51 -10.57 -10.54
N GLY A 17 -4.32 -11.56 -9.65
CA GLY A 17 -3.72 -12.86 -10.01
C GLY A 17 -2.29 -13.08 -9.52
N ALA A 18 -1.85 -12.38 -8.47
CA ALA A 18 -0.60 -12.67 -7.77
C ALA A 18 -0.69 -13.98 -6.94
N THR A 19 -0.76 -15.11 -7.64
CA THR A 19 -0.98 -16.46 -7.07
C THR A 19 0.06 -16.86 -6.02
N TYR A 20 1.28 -16.32 -6.11
CA TYR A 20 2.32 -16.57 -5.11
C TYR A 20 2.01 -15.91 -3.76
N ILE A 21 1.56 -14.65 -3.78
CA ILE A 21 1.12 -13.92 -2.57
C ILE A 21 -0.08 -14.62 -1.95
N GLU A 22 -1.06 -15.02 -2.77
CA GLU A 22 -2.24 -15.78 -2.31
C GLU A 22 -1.84 -17.06 -1.57
N ARG A 23 -0.93 -17.85 -2.14
CA ARG A 23 -0.43 -19.07 -1.50
C ARG A 23 0.28 -18.79 -0.17
N GLN A 24 1.08 -17.73 -0.10
CA GLN A 24 1.75 -17.34 1.14
C GLN A 24 0.74 -16.93 2.24
N VAL A 25 -0.30 -16.18 1.89
CA VAL A 25 -1.35 -15.77 2.83
C VAL A 25 -2.10 -16.99 3.38
N LEU A 26 -2.54 -17.88 2.50
CA LEU A 26 -3.24 -19.12 2.90
C LEU A 26 -2.36 -20.00 3.80
N ALA A 27 -1.08 -20.15 3.45
CA ALA A 27 -0.13 -20.91 4.26
C ALA A 27 0.09 -20.25 5.64
N LEU A 28 0.19 -18.92 5.68
CA LEU A 28 0.42 -18.17 6.93
C LEU A 28 -0.77 -18.32 7.88
N GLU A 29 -2.00 -18.12 7.39
CA GLU A 29 -3.23 -18.32 8.18
C GLU A 29 -3.31 -19.73 8.79
N SER A 30 -3.04 -20.77 7.99
CA SER A 30 -3.03 -22.16 8.47
C SER A 30 -1.91 -22.45 9.47
N SER A 31 -0.75 -21.81 9.28
CA SER A 31 0.43 -22.09 10.10
C SER A 31 0.33 -21.59 11.54
N ILE A 32 -0.48 -20.56 11.84
CA ILE A 32 -0.56 -19.98 13.19
C ILE A 32 -0.92 -21.03 14.25
N ASP A 33 -1.90 -21.87 13.98
CA ASP A 33 -2.36 -22.89 14.94
C ASP A 33 -1.65 -24.25 14.72
N GLN A 34 -1.20 -24.55 13.50
CA GLN A 34 -0.64 -25.86 13.14
C GLN A 34 0.89 -25.92 13.28
N ASN A 35 1.59 -24.84 12.98
CA ASN A 35 3.05 -24.71 13.06
C ASN A 35 3.45 -23.24 13.30
N PRO A 36 3.39 -22.77 14.56
CA PRO A 36 3.71 -21.39 14.91
C PRO A 36 5.08 -20.92 14.41
N SER A 37 6.09 -21.81 14.39
CA SER A 37 7.43 -21.49 13.87
C SER A 37 7.42 -21.16 12.38
N LEU A 38 6.61 -21.86 11.58
CA LEU A 38 6.46 -21.57 10.15
C LEU A 38 5.77 -20.22 9.91
N ALA A 39 4.88 -19.79 10.82
CA ALA A 39 4.21 -18.49 10.70
C ALA A 39 5.20 -17.32 10.73
N PHE A 40 6.29 -17.42 11.52
CA PHE A 40 7.34 -16.39 11.53
C PHE A 40 8.10 -16.32 10.20
N ASP A 41 8.45 -17.47 9.62
CA ASP A 41 9.11 -17.54 8.30
C ASP A 41 8.21 -16.95 7.20
N LEU A 42 6.93 -17.32 7.20
CA LEU A 42 5.96 -16.86 6.21
C LEU A 42 5.62 -15.37 6.36
N SER A 43 5.56 -14.85 7.60
CA SER A 43 5.33 -13.42 7.84
C SER A 43 6.43 -12.56 7.20
N LYS A 44 7.70 -12.92 7.41
CA LYS A 44 8.84 -12.24 6.76
C LYS A 44 8.76 -12.36 5.24
N SER A 45 8.56 -13.58 4.74
CA SER A 45 8.56 -13.88 3.30
C SER A 45 7.43 -13.16 2.55
N LEU A 46 6.26 -13.03 3.17
CA LEU A 46 5.12 -12.31 2.61
C LEU A 46 5.42 -10.82 2.45
N ILE A 47 5.98 -10.18 3.49
CA ILE A 47 6.35 -8.76 3.42
C ILE A 47 7.43 -8.55 2.36
N GLU A 48 8.45 -9.41 2.28
CA GLU A 48 9.48 -9.34 1.25
C GLU A 48 8.89 -9.44 -0.16
N SER A 49 7.97 -10.38 -0.38
CA SER A 49 7.32 -10.59 -1.68
C SER A 49 6.51 -9.37 -2.10
N VAL A 50 5.78 -8.75 -1.17
CA VAL A 50 5.00 -7.53 -1.42
C VAL A 50 5.91 -6.34 -1.70
N CYS A 51 6.95 -6.10 -0.88
CA CYS A 51 7.93 -5.04 -1.13
C CYS A 51 8.60 -5.19 -2.49
N LYS A 52 9.06 -6.41 -2.84
CA LYS A 52 9.66 -6.69 -4.16
C LYS A 52 8.67 -6.42 -5.29
N THR A 53 7.42 -6.87 -5.16
CA THR A 53 6.37 -6.61 -6.14
C THR A 53 6.18 -5.11 -6.37
N ILE A 54 6.03 -4.32 -5.30
CA ILE A 54 5.84 -2.86 -5.40
C ILE A 54 7.05 -2.18 -6.05
N LEU A 55 8.26 -2.57 -5.65
CA LEU A 55 9.49 -1.98 -6.20
C LEU A 55 9.65 -2.31 -7.69
N ILE A 56 9.34 -3.54 -8.13
CA ILE A 56 9.34 -3.92 -9.54
C ILE A 56 8.28 -3.12 -10.31
N ASP A 57 7.05 -3.08 -9.80
CA ASP A 57 5.93 -2.35 -10.44
C ASP A 57 6.24 -0.85 -10.58
N ARG A 58 7.04 -0.29 -9.66
CA ARG A 58 7.52 1.10 -9.69
C ARG A 58 8.91 1.29 -10.32
N SER A 59 9.38 0.30 -11.09
CA SER A 59 10.64 0.33 -11.84
C SER A 59 11.87 0.71 -11.00
N GLN A 60 11.89 0.29 -9.72
CA GLN A 60 13.05 0.47 -8.85
C GLN A 60 14.02 -0.70 -9.00
N PRO A 61 15.34 -0.46 -8.97
CA PRO A 61 16.32 -1.53 -9.00
C PRO A 61 16.24 -2.36 -7.73
N ILE A 62 16.19 -3.69 -7.87
CA ILE A 62 16.24 -4.64 -6.77
C ILE A 62 17.51 -5.47 -6.92
N ASN A 63 18.19 -5.68 -5.79
CA ASN A 63 19.25 -6.68 -5.66
C ASN A 63 18.69 -7.87 -4.86
N ASP A 64 19.00 -9.09 -5.29
CA ASP A 64 18.64 -10.31 -4.59
C ASP A 64 19.28 -10.41 -3.19
N ASP A 65 20.38 -9.70 -2.96
CA ASP A 65 21.06 -9.61 -1.66
C ASP A 65 20.35 -8.68 -0.65
N PHE A 66 19.31 -7.95 -1.06
CA PHE A 66 18.62 -7.04 -0.14
C PHE A 66 17.80 -7.78 0.90
N ASP A 67 18.05 -7.43 2.16
CA ASP A 67 17.27 -7.91 3.29
C ASP A 67 15.92 -7.17 3.41
N LEU A 68 15.01 -7.72 4.22
CA LEU A 68 13.69 -7.13 4.41
C LEU A 68 13.75 -5.67 4.93
N PRO A 69 14.59 -5.29 5.92
CA PRO A 69 14.76 -3.90 6.31
C PRO A 69 15.13 -2.97 5.14
N GLN A 70 16.05 -3.39 4.25
CA GLN A 70 16.44 -2.64 3.06
C GLN A 70 15.28 -2.51 2.07
N LEU A 71 14.63 -3.63 1.73
CA LEU A 71 13.47 -3.65 0.84
C LEU A 71 12.34 -2.76 1.34
N PHE A 72 12.03 -2.83 2.63
CA PHE A 72 11.00 -2.01 3.26
C PHE A 72 11.34 -0.52 3.15
N LYS A 73 12.56 -0.12 3.52
CA LYS A 73 13.00 1.28 3.43
C LYS A 73 12.92 1.82 2.00
N MET A 74 13.35 1.02 1.02
CA MET A 74 13.23 1.39 -0.40
C MET A 74 11.77 1.55 -0.82
N THR A 75 10.90 0.65 -0.36
CA THR A 75 9.46 0.68 -0.66
C THR A 75 8.81 1.95 -0.12
N ILE A 76 9.01 2.28 1.16
CA ILE A 76 8.49 3.51 1.79
C ILE A 76 8.93 4.76 1.01
N ASN A 77 10.21 4.83 0.63
CA ASN A 77 10.74 5.97 -0.12
C ASN A 77 10.12 6.05 -1.52
N CYS A 78 10.00 4.92 -2.21
CA CYS A 78 9.39 4.83 -3.53
C CYS A 78 7.90 5.21 -3.53
N LEU A 79 7.19 4.89 -2.45
CA LEU A 79 5.79 5.27 -2.24
C LEU A 79 5.62 6.74 -1.82
N ARG A 80 6.72 7.47 -1.53
CA ARG A 80 6.71 8.88 -1.10
C ARG A 80 5.74 9.16 0.06
N LEU A 81 5.73 8.27 1.06
CA LEU A 81 4.84 8.37 2.23
C LEU A 81 5.10 9.62 3.10
N LEU A 82 6.27 10.25 2.93
CA LEU A 82 6.57 11.55 3.50
C LEU A 82 6.38 12.58 2.39
N PRO A 83 5.44 13.52 2.50
CA PRO A 83 5.24 14.46 1.42
C PRO A 83 6.43 15.43 1.36
N ASP A 84 6.91 15.68 0.14
CA ASP A 84 8.10 16.50 -0.14
C ASP A 84 7.88 18.00 0.09
N ASN A 85 6.64 18.40 0.41
CA ASN A 85 6.23 19.79 0.36
C ASN A 85 6.86 20.64 1.50
N LYS A 86 7.41 21.79 1.13
CA LYS A 86 7.99 22.79 2.03
C LYS A 86 6.94 23.45 2.95
N THR A 87 5.66 23.15 2.75
CA THR A 87 4.52 23.73 3.47
C THR A 87 4.01 22.89 4.65
N ILE A 88 4.56 21.69 4.87
CA ILE A 88 4.14 20.83 5.98
C ILE A 88 4.77 21.32 7.27
N ASP A 89 3.95 21.48 8.30
CA ASP A 89 4.40 21.81 9.64
C ASP A 89 5.50 20.85 10.14
N ALA A 90 6.52 21.41 10.80
CA ALA A 90 7.69 20.64 11.24
C ALA A 90 7.32 19.55 12.26
N ASN A 91 6.33 19.78 13.12
CA ASN A 91 5.87 18.78 14.09
C ASN A 91 5.10 17.65 13.41
N LEU A 92 4.29 17.97 12.40
CA LEU A 92 3.62 16.96 11.58
C LEU A 92 4.64 16.09 10.84
N ARG A 93 5.64 16.69 10.19
CA ARG A 93 6.73 15.95 9.52
C ARG A 93 7.49 15.05 10.50
N SER A 94 7.80 15.56 11.70
CA SER A 94 8.45 14.79 12.76
C SER A 94 7.60 13.59 13.21
N SER A 95 6.28 13.76 13.31
CA SER A 95 5.35 12.70 13.71
C SER A 95 5.23 11.60 12.64
N LEU A 96 5.19 11.97 11.36
CA LEU A 96 5.23 11.00 10.25
C LEU A 96 6.54 10.22 10.23
N LEU A 97 7.67 10.90 10.42
CA LEU A 97 8.99 10.25 10.52
C LEU A 97 9.05 9.27 11.69
N LYS A 98 8.55 9.64 12.88
CA LYS A 98 8.47 8.75 14.04
C LYS A 98 7.62 7.51 13.76
N THR A 99 6.49 7.69 13.08
CA THR A 99 5.61 6.57 12.70
C THR A 99 6.32 5.62 11.75
N ASN A 100 7.01 6.14 10.73
CA ASN A 100 7.80 5.35 9.80
C ASN A 100 8.97 4.61 10.48
N SER A 101 9.64 5.26 11.44
CA SER A 101 10.67 4.61 12.26
C SER A 101 10.08 3.47 13.08
N GLY A 102 8.88 3.65 13.66
CA GLY A 102 8.16 2.59 14.37
C GLY A 102 7.91 1.36 13.49
N LEU A 103 7.41 1.56 12.26
CA LEU A 103 7.23 0.46 11.31
C LEU A 103 8.56 -0.22 10.97
N SER A 104 9.64 0.54 10.80
CA SER A 104 10.98 0.00 10.54
C SER A 104 11.47 -0.87 11.71
N THR A 105 11.21 -0.44 12.96
CA THR A 105 11.51 -1.25 14.15
C THR A 105 10.64 -2.51 14.20
N THR A 106 9.37 -2.45 13.83
CA THR A 106 8.52 -3.65 13.71
C THR A 106 9.08 -4.64 12.70
N ILE A 107 9.53 -4.17 11.53
CA ILE A 107 10.18 -5.01 10.51
C ILE A 107 11.44 -5.70 11.05
N GLN A 108 12.29 -4.96 11.77
CA GLN A 108 13.48 -5.54 12.41
C GLN A 108 13.08 -6.63 13.42
N GLY A 109 12.11 -6.34 14.29
CA GLY A 109 11.60 -7.30 15.27
C GLY A 109 11.03 -8.57 14.62
N LEU A 110 10.33 -8.45 13.48
CA LEU A 110 9.85 -9.62 12.72
C LEU A 110 11.01 -10.46 12.14
N CYS A 111 12.09 -9.81 11.70
CA CYS A 111 13.29 -10.53 11.24
C CYS A 111 13.96 -11.29 12.39
N GLU A 112 14.07 -10.66 13.56
CA GLU A 112 14.64 -11.28 14.77
C GLU A 112 13.77 -12.43 15.27
N LEU A 113 12.44 -12.27 15.30
CA LEU A 113 11.50 -13.35 15.62
C LEU A 113 11.66 -14.51 14.65
N ARG A 114 11.74 -14.26 13.34
CA ARG A 114 12.01 -15.32 12.37
C ARG A 114 13.35 -16.01 12.64
N ASN A 115 14.39 -15.26 12.97
CA ASN A 115 15.72 -15.83 13.21
C ASN A 115 15.78 -16.65 14.50
N ASN A 116 15.03 -16.29 15.54
CA ASN A 116 15.03 -17.03 16.81
C ASN A 116 14.00 -18.17 16.81
N GLU A 117 12.85 -17.96 16.17
CA GLU A 117 11.64 -18.78 16.35
C GLU A 117 11.17 -19.48 15.07
N GLY A 118 11.71 -19.08 13.91
CA GLY A 118 11.40 -19.69 12.61
C GLY A 118 11.68 -21.18 12.55
N PHE A 119 10.90 -21.89 11.73
CA PHE A 119 11.08 -23.32 11.45
C PHE A 119 12.36 -23.57 10.67
N ALA A 120 12.66 -22.69 9.70
CA ALA A 120 13.89 -22.74 8.90
C ALA A 120 15.07 -22.00 9.56
N SER A 121 14.99 -21.69 10.86
CA SER A 121 16.09 -21.07 11.60
C SER A 121 17.23 -22.08 11.84
N HIS A 122 18.47 -21.62 11.70
CA HIS A 122 19.66 -22.42 11.97
C HIS A 122 20.02 -22.39 13.45
N GLY A 123 20.59 -23.50 13.95
CA GLY A 123 21.21 -23.55 15.29
C GLY A 123 20.28 -24.01 16.43
N LYS A 124 19.05 -24.42 16.13
CA LYS A 124 18.16 -25.05 17.12
C LYS A 124 18.57 -26.49 17.37
N ASP A 125 18.64 -26.88 18.63
CA ASP A 125 18.79 -28.29 19.01
C ASP A 125 17.44 -29.03 18.95
N GLY A 126 17.48 -30.36 19.08
CA GLY A 126 16.28 -31.20 19.04
C GLY A 126 15.31 -31.03 20.22
N TYR A 127 15.64 -30.18 21.20
CA TYR A 127 14.83 -29.91 22.41
C TYR A 127 14.32 -28.47 22.45
N PHE A 128 14.47 -27.71 21.36
CA PHE A 128 14.01 -26.34 21.24
C PHE A 128 12.52 -26.21 21.60
N GLN A 129 12.22 -25.33 22.56
CA GLN A 129 10.84 -25.02 22.94
C GLN A 129 10.28 -23.95 22.01
N MET A 130 9.23 -24.30 21.27
CA MET A 130 8.56 -23.40 20.34
C MET A 130 7.69 -22.40 21.10
N LEU A 131 7.61 -21.17 20.59
CA LEU A 131 6.61 -20.21 21.06
C LEU A 131 5.18 -20.68 20.80
N GLU A 132 4.26 -20.14 21.58
CA GLU A 132 2.84 -20.44 21.47
C GLU A 132 2.19 -19.76 20.24
N PRO A 133 1.03 -20.26 19.78
CA PRO A 133 0.28 -19.66 18.67
C PRO A 133 -0.01 -18.16 18.81
N ILE A 134 -0.05 -17.63 20.05
CA ILE A 134 -0.32 -16.20 20.28
C ILE A 134 0.82 -15.29 19.79
N GLN A 135 2.09 -15.71 19.90
CA GLN A 135 3.20 -14.93 19.35
C GLN A 135 3.29 -15.05 17.82
N ALA A 136 2.98 -16.22 17.26
CA ALA A 136 2.83 -16.38 15.81
C ALA A 136 1.73 -15.47 15.25
N ARG A 137 0.60 -15.37 15.96
CA ARG A 137 -0.51 -14.47 15.62
C ARG A 137 -0.09 -13.00 15.66
N LEU A 138 0.72 -12.57 16.63
CA LEU A 138 1.27 -11.21 16.68
C LEU A 138 2.07 -10.90 15.40
N ALA A 139 2.95 -11.82 14.98
CA ALA A 139 3.74 -11.65 13.77
C ALA A 139 2.86 -11.59 12.51
N ALA A 140 1.88 -12.49 12.40
CA ALA A 140 0.93 -12.51 11.29
C ALA A 140 0.10 -11.21 11.22
N GLN A 141 -0.42 -10.70 12.34
CA GLN A 141 -1.19 -9.45 12.39
C GLN A 141 -0.35 -8.22 12.03
N ALA A 142 0.92 -8.20 12.44
CA ALA A 142 1.85 -7.15 12.05
C ALA A 142 2.11 -7.20 10.53
N ALA A 143 2.37 -8.40 9.98
CA ALA A 143 2.55 -8.59 8.55
C ALA A 143 1.29 -8.22 7.75
N ASP A 144 0.11 -8.61 8.21
CA ASP A 144 -1.20 -8.28 7.61
C ASP A 144 -1.37 -6.77 7.45
N SER A 145 -1.18 -6.03 8.54
CA SER A 145 -1.28 -4.56 8.57
C SER A 145 -0.27 -3.90 7.62
N ILE A 146 0.98 -4.34 7.66
CA ILE A 146 2.06 -3.76 6.84
C ILE A 146 1.82 -4.01 5.36
N VAL A 147 1.55 -5.26 4.99
CA VAL A 147 1.32 -5.68 3.59
C VAL A 147 0.15 -4.93 2.99
N TYR A 148 -0.97 -4.87 3.72
CA TYR A 148 -2.15 -4.16 3.27
C TYR A 148 -1.86 -2.67 3.05
N PHE A 149 -1.25 -2.01 4.03
CA PHE A 149 -0.94 -0.59 3.94
C PHE A 149 -0.02 -0.27 2.75
N LEU A 150 1.07 -1.03 2.56
CA LEU A 150 2.01 -0.80 1.47
C LEU A 150 1.34 -1.01 0.10
N TYR A 151 0.57 -2.08 -0.05
CA TYR A 151 -0.05 -2.41 -1.32
C TYR A 151 -1.23 -1.49 -1.65
N SER A 152 -2.02 -1.09 -0.65
CA SER A 152 -3.12 -0.15 -0.84
C SER A 152 -2.61 1.22 -1.24
N VAL A 153 -1.51 1.71 -0.65
CA VAL A 153 -0.85 2.93 -1.14
C VAL A 153 -0.28 2.72 -2.54
N HIS A 154 0.31 1.57 -2.83
CA HIS A 154 0.83 1.29 -4.17
C HIS A 154 -0.26 1.40 -5.26
N LYS A 155 -1.47 0.86 -5.01
CA LYS A 155 -2.59 0.83 -5.96
C LYS A 155 -3.49 2.07 -5.91
N GLY A 156 -3.71 2.65 -4.73
CA GLY A 156 -4.63 3.75 -4.48
C GLY A 156 -3.98 5.13 -4.40
N TYR A 157 -2.65 5.24 -4.50
CA TYR A 157 -1.96 6.53 -4.46
C TYR A 157 -1.38 6.90 -5.82
N THR A 158 -2.22 7.51 -6.67
CA THR A 158 -1.77 8.45 -7.70
C THR A 158 -1.32 9.73 -6.99
N TYR A 159 -0.01 9.96 -6.92
CA TYR A 159 0.52 11.22 -6.39
C TYR A 159 0.06 12.36 -7.30
N VAL A 160 -0.90 13.17 -6.85
CA VAL A 160 -1.20 14.48 -7.44
C VAL A 160 -0.42 15.52 -6.63
N PRO A 161 0.64 16.14 -7.18
CA PRO A 161 1.31 17.25 -6.52
C PRO A 161 0.31 18.39 -6.37
N ASN A 162 0.13 18.89 -5.13
CA ASN A 162 -0.75 20.00 -4.76
C ASN A 162 -2.26 19.71 -4.82
N SER A 163 -2.79 18.97 -3.85
CA SER A 163 -4.17 19.22 -3.43
C SER A 163 -4.22 20.45 -2.50
N SER A 164 -3.96 21.64 -3.04
CA SER A 164 -4.77 22.79 -2.61
C SER A 164 -6.22 22.34 -2.79
N ARG A 165 -7.11 22.63 -1.82
CA ARG A 165 -8.54 22.29 -1.94
C ARG A 165 -9.01 22.69 -3.34
N LEU A 166 -9.23 21.70 -4.20
CA LEU A 166 -9.65 21.92 -5.58
C LEU A 166 -11.05 22.52 -5.49
N ARG A 167 -11.20 23.77 -5.92
CA ARG A 167 -12.53 24.37 -6.06
C ARG A 167 -12.96 24.16 -7.49
N TYR A 168 -14.21 23.78 -7.66
CA TYR A 168 -14.82 23.65 -8.98
C TYR A 168 -14.63 24.92 -9.83
N GLU A 169 -14.78 26.08 -9.19
CA GLU A 169 -14.62 27.43 -9.78
C GLU A 169 -13.20 27.72 -10.30
N ASP A 170 -12.17 27.07 -9.76
CA ASP A 170 -10.78 27.35 -10.13
C ASP A 170 -10.37 26.68 -11.47
N ASN A 171 -11.24 25.83 -12.04
CA ASN A 171 -10.92 24.95 -13.18
C ASN A 171 -11.90 25.14 -14.35
N GLN A 172 -12.31 26.38 -14.61
CA GLN A 172 -13.38 26.69 -15.55
C GLN A 172 -13.14 26.15 -16.97
N SER A 173 -11.94 26.33 -17.53
CA SER A 173 -11.62 25.85 -18.88
C SER A 173 -11.77 24.32 -19.02
N PHE A 174 -11.41 23.58 -17.97
CA PHE A 174 -11.56 22.13 -17.95
C PHE A 174 -13.03 21.70 -17.77
N ASN A 175 -13.79 22.42 -16.95
CA ASN A 175 -15.23 22.18 -16.81
C ASN A 175 -15.96 22.38 -18.13
N GLU A 176 -15.68 23.50 -18.82
CA GLU A 176 -16.23 23.81 -20.14
C GLU A 176 -15.86 22.73 -21.16
N PHE A 177 -14.61 22.27 -21.18
CA PHE A 177 -14.19 21.16 -22.03
C PHE A 177 -15.02 19.89 -21.80
N ILE A 178 -15.25 19.50 -20.55
CA ILE A 178 -16.10 18.34 -20.24
C ILE A 178 -17.53 18.57 -20.74
N ASP A 179 -18.10 19.75 -20.45
CA ASP A 179 -19.50 20.07 -20.73
C ASP A 179 -19.80 20.24 -22.21
N GLU A 180 -18.82 20.67 -23.01
CA GLU A 180 -18.93 20.75 -24.47
C GLU A 180 -18.73 19.38 -25.13
N THR A 181 -17.90 18.52 -24.54
CA THR A 181 -17.58 17.21 -25.11
C THR A 181 -18.61 16.14 -24.76
N HIS A 182 -19.42 16.36 -23.70
CA HIS A 182 -20.34 15.37 -23.15
C HIS A 182 -21.77 15.89 -23.14
N GLU A 183 -22.74 15.02 -23.46
CA GLU A 183 -24.15 15.38 -23.37
C GLU A 183 -24.60 15.59 -21.93
N LEU A 184 -25.54 16.51 -21.73
CA LEU A 184 -26.15 16.75 -20.42
C LEU A 184 -26.83 15.48 -19.90
N ILE A 185 -26.68 15.24 -18.60
CA ILE A 185 -27.24 14.06 -17.95
C ILE A 185 -28.67 14.38 -17.53
N ASN A 186 -29.64 13.59 -18.00
CA ASN A 186 -31.05 13.78 -17.66
C ASN A 186 -31.55 12.63 -16.77
N ILE A 187 -32.11 12.99 -15.62
CA ILE A 187 -32.75 12.04 -14.70
C ILE A 187 -34.16 12.55 -14.44
N PHE A 188 -35.15 11.88 -15.03
CA PHE A 188 -36.54 12.36 -15.11
C PHE A 188 -36.61 13.76 -15.75
N GLU A 189 -37.09 14.75 -15.00
CA GLU A 189 -37.26 16.14 -15.41
C GLU A 189 -36.08 17.05 -15.00
N TYR A 190 -35.03 16.46 -14.42
CA TYR A 190 -33.85 17.17 -13.96
C TYR A 190 -32.69 16.97 -14.92
N THR A 191 -32.01 18.06 -15.22
CA THR A 191 -30.82 18.08 -16.07
C THR A 191 -29.61 18.46 -15.21
N PHE A 192 -28.53 17.70 -15.40
CA PHE A 192 -27.28 17.86 -14.66
C PHE A 192 -26.13 18.09 -15.64
N VAL A 193 -25.19 18.93 -15.19
CA VAL A 193 -24.01 19.31 -15.96
C VAL A 193 -22.92 18.23 -15.75
N PRO A 194 -22.34 17.65 -16.81
CA PRO A 194 -21.38 16.54 -16.70
C PRO A 194 -20.18 16.84 -15.81
N SER A 195 -19.58 18.03 -15.92
CA SER A 195 -18.43 18.44 -15.10
C SER A 195 -18.77 18.54 -13.61
N ASP A 196 -19.92 19.12 -13.27
CA ASP A 196 -20.43 19.25 -11.89
C ASP A 196 -20.76 17.87 -11.30
N VAL A 197 -21.37 16.98 -12.08
CA VAL A 197 -21.62 15.60 -11.66
C VAL A 197 -20.31 14.89 -11.39
N LEU A 198 -19.35 14.95 -12.33
CA LEU A 198 -18.06 14.30 -12.16
C LEU A 198 -17.33 14.82 -10.91
N PHE A 199 -17.33 16.13 -10.69
CA PHE A 199 -16.68 16.76 -9.52
C PHE A 199 -17.30 16.31 -8.19
N ASN A 200 -18.63 16.22 -8.10
CA ASN A 200 -19.32 15.91 -6.85
C ASN A 200 -19.50 14.40 -6.60
N VAL A 201 -19.54 13.58 -7.65
CA VAL A 201 -19.76 12.14 -7.56
C VAL A 201 -18.44 11.37 -7.50
N ASP A 202 -17.43 11.78 -8.26
CA ASP A 202 -16.13 11.10 -8.33
C ASP A 202 -14.96 12.09 -8.45
N MET A 203 -14.56 12.61 -7.28
CA MET A 203 -13.49 13.58 -7.14
C MET A 203 -12.11 13.06 -7.61
N GLU A 204 -11.88 11.75 -7.58
CA GLU A 204 -10.62 11.17 -8.04
C GLU A 204 -10.59 11.12 -9.57
N ALA A 205 -11.65 10.64 -10.20
CA ALA A 205 -11.78 10.66 -11.66
C ALA A 205 -11.70 12.09 -12.23
N TYR A 206 -12.30 13.08 -11.55
CA TYR A 206 -12.18 14.49 -11.93
C TYR A 206 -10.71 14.96 -11.92
N LYS A 207 -9.96 14.67 -10.86
CA LYS A 207 -8.54 15.06 -10.73
C LYS A 207 -7.66 14.40 -11.79
N ASP A 208 -7.87 13.11 -12.04
CA ASP A 208 -7.10 12.35 -13.02
C ASP A 208 -7.28 12.95 -14.42
N LYS A 209 -8.53 13.28 -14.79
CA LYS A 209 -8.83 13.92 -16.08
C LYS A 209 -8.31 15.36 -16.17
N LEU A 210 -8.42 16.14 -15.09
CA LEU A 210 -7.84 17.48 -15.02
C LEU A 210 -6.32 17.45 -15.22
N SER A 211 -5.62 16.48 -14.62
CA SER A 211 -4.17 16.33 -14.79
C SER A 211 -3.79 16.03 -16.24
N ILE A 212 -4.57 15.20 -16.93
CA ILE A 212 -4.33 14.88 -18.35
C ILE A 212 -4.58 16.12 -19.22
N TYR A 213 -5.69 16.82 -19.01
CA TYR A 213 -6.04 18.02 -19.74
C TYR A 213 -4.97 19.12 -19.63
N ASN A 214 -4.42 19.34 -18.43
CA ASN A 214 -3.36 20.33 -18.22
C ASN A 214 -2.04 19.93 -18.93
N GLN A 215 -1.71 18.64 -18.96
CA GLN A 215 -0.50 18.16 -19.68
C GLN A 215 -0.63 18.31 -21.20
N GLU A 216 -1.80 18.04 -21.76
CA GLU A 216 -2.07 18.21 -23.18
C GLU A 216 -2.05 19.69 -23.59
N SER A 217 -2.60 20.56 -22.75
CA SER A 217 -2.62 22.02 -22.94
C SER A 217 -1.21 22.63 -22.95
N ASP A 218 -0.32 22.17 -22.06
CA ASP A 218 1.06 22.65 -21.96
C ASP A 218 1.97 22.14 -23.10
N SER A 219 1.59 21.05 -23.77
CA SER A 219 2.34 20.47 -24.90
C SER A 219 1.98 21.06 -26.27
N GLY A 220 1.01 21.98 -26.31
CA GLY A 220 0.50 22.66 -27.51
C GLY A 220 1.04 24.08 -27.74
N GLU A 221 1.91 24.59 -26.87
CA GLU A 221 2.68 25.85 -27.03
C GLU A 221 4.13 25.60 -27.48
#